data_AF-A0AAD8XVQ2-F1
#
_entry.id   AF-A0AAD8XVQ2-F1
#
_cell.length_a   1.000
_cell.length_b   1.000
_cell.length_c   1.000
_cell.angle_alpha   90.00
_cell.angle_beta   90.00
_cell.angle_gamma   90.00
#
_symmetry.space_group_name_H-M   'P 1'
#
loop_
_entity.id
_entity.type
_entity.pdbx_description
1 polymer ?
#
loop_
_entity_poly.entity_id
_entity_poly.type
_entity_poly.pdbx_seq_one_letter_code
_entity_poly.pdbx_strand_id
1 'polypeptide(L)'
;MNAVYQCMRRNRDRKLFSGWCWYLSRESPDWYDGYHDLNCPDHPFTVDFVRARSRLGWRWRNEDGDSCEINWLDPEPDRICDADTSSTRSLQSIQEEIGFYKGHYHPPTAEEYNRLCDEYSED
;
A
#
# COMPACT_ATOMS: atom_id res chain seq x y z
N MET A 1 6.16 -11.41 -12.51
CA MET A 1 4.74 -11.84 -12.38
C MET A 1 4.40 -11.78 -10.89
N ASN A 2 3.50 -10.89 -10.45
CA ASN A 2 3.33 -10.54 -9.04
C ASN A 2 2.58 -11.65 -8.26
N ALA A 3 3.28 -12.37 -7.38
CA ALA A 3 2.73 -13.48 -6.59
C ALA A 3 1.61 -13.04 -5.65
N VAL A 4 1.69 -11.80 -5.15
CA VAL A 4 0.67 -11.17 -4.31
C VAL A 4 -0.63 -11.01 -5.10
N TYR A 5 -0.55 -10.49 -6.32
CA TYR A 5 -1.70 -10.37 -7.22
C TYR A 5 -2.39 -11.73 -7.50
N GLN A 6 -1.62 -12.79 -7.75
CA GLN A 6 -2.20 -14.11 -8.02
C GLN A 6 -2.88 -14.73 -6.79
N CYS A 7 -2.26 -14.58 -5.62
CA CYS A 7 -2.83 -15.04 -4.36
C CYS A 7 -4.16 -14.34 -4.07
N MET A 8 -4.20 -13.01 -4.25
CA MET A 8 -5.39 -12.20 -4.06
C MET A 8 -6.48 -12.49 -5.08
N ARG A 9 -6.12 -12.69 -6.36
CA ARG A 9 -7.09 -13.04 -7.41
C ARG A 9 -7.77 -14.39 -7.15
N ARG A 10 -7.05 -15.36 -6.56
CA ARG A 10 -7.57 -16.69 -6.22
C ARG A 10 -8.43 -16.67 -4.95
N ASN A 11 -8.14 -15.79 -4.00
CA ASN A 11 -8.85 -15.72 -2.73
C ASN A 11 -9.57 -14.37 -2.58
N ARG A 12 -10.70 -14.20 -3.29
CA ARG A 12 -11.61 -13.05 -3.11
C ARG A 12 -12.43 -13.10 -1.81
N ASP A 13 -12.13 -14.05 -0.93
CA ASP A 13 -12.91 -14.30 0.27
C ASP A 13 -12.65 -13.18 1.29
N ARG A 14 -13.73 -12.48 1.66
CA ARG A 14 -13.67 -11.17 2.35
C ARG A 14 -12.99 -11.19 3.71
N LYS A 15 -12.87 -12.38 4.31
CA LYS A 15 -12.27 -12.60 5.63
C LYS A 15 -10.75 -12.39 5.64
N LEU A 16 -10.08 -12.47 4.49
CA LEU A 16 -8.65 -12.13 4.39
C LEU A 16 -8.39 -10.63 4.51
N PHE A 17 -9.42 -9.80 4.28
CA PHE A 17 -9.32 -8.34 4.28
C PHE A 17 -9.75 -7.70 5.60
N SER A 18 -10.20 -8.48 6.59
CA SER A 18 -10.66 -7.96 7.88
C SER A 18 -9.63 -8.17 8.98
N GLY A 19 -8.86 -7.13 9.30
CA GLY A 19 -8.05 -7.04 10.52
C GLY A 19 -6.65 -7.66 10.47
N TRP A 20 -6.18 -8.10 9.30
CA TRP A 20 -4.83 -8.64 9.13
C TRP A 20 -4.02 -7.76 8.16
N CYS A 21 -2.90 -7.23 8.66
CA CYS A 21 -1.85 -6.63 7.85
C CYS A 21 -0.82 -7.71 7.50
N TRP A 22 -0.30 -7.72 6.28
CA TRP A 22 0.81 -8.62 5.93
C TRP A 22 2.12 -7.84 5.95
N TYR A 23 3.17 -8.44 6.49
CA TYR A 23 4.47 -7.79 6.59
C TYR A 23 5.45 -8.43 5.61
N LEU A 24 6.31 -7.60 5.02
CA LEU A 24 7.46 -8.09 4.28
C LEU A 24 8.37 -8.87 5.25
N SER A 25 8.69 -10.10 4.89
CA SER A 25 9.60 -10.91 5.70
C SER A 25 10.96 -10.23 5.77
N ARG A 26 11.57 -10.20 6.97
CA ARG A 26 12.96 -9.74 7.17
C ARG A 26 13.99 -10.57 6.39
N GLU A 27 13.62 -11.79 6.02
CA GLU A 27 14.47 -12.67 5.20
C GLU A 27 14.30 -12.43 3.69
N SER A 28 13.40 -11.52 3.29
CA SER A 28 13.20 -11.16 1.89
C SER A 28 14.43 -10.41 1.36
N PRO A 29 14.88 -10.67 0.11
CA PRO A 29 15.90 -9.84 -0.52
C PRO A 29 15.45 -8.39 -0.75
N ASP A 30 14.14 -8.14 -0.74
CA ASP A 30 13.56 -6.79 -0.84
C ASP A 30 13.51 -6.07 0.52
N TRP A 31 13.81 -6.77 1.62
CA TRP A 31 13.89 -6.16 2.94
C TRP A 31 15.26 -5.50 3.10
N TYR A 32 15.25 -4.28 3.62
CA TYR A 32 16.47 -3.56 3.96
C TYR A 32 16.27 -2.83 5.27
N ASP A 33 17.38 -2.70 6.01
CA ASP A 33 17.46 -1.81 7.17
C ASP A 33 17.69 -0.42 6.58
N GLY A 34 16.68 0.44 6.60
CA GLY A 34 16.89 1.80 6.16
C GLY A 34 17.55 2.63 7.24
N TYR A 35 18.09 3.77 6.83
CA TYR A 35 18.49 4.78 7.79
C TYR A 35 17.23 5.28 8.50
N HIS A 36 17.14 5.03 9.81
CA HIS A 36 16.20 5.73 10.68
C HIS A 36 16.67 7.19 10.82
N ASP A 37 16.50 7.98 9.77
CA ASP A 37 16.48 9.43 9.92
C ASP A 37 15.15 9.79 10.59
N LEU A 38 15.21 10.49 11.71
CA LEU A 38 14.02 10.91 12.46
C LEU A 38 13.10 11.83 11.64
N ASN A 39 13.58 12.36 10.51
CA ASN A 39 12.82 13.23 9.62
C ASN A 39 12.23 12.51 8.39
N CYS A 40 12.50 11.21 8.21
CA CYS A 40 12.00 10.46 7.05
C CYS A 40 10.95 9.41 7.49
N PRO A 41 9.81 9.28 6.79
CA PRO A 41 8.79 8.28 7.11
C PRO A 41 9.32 6.85 7.04
N ASP A 42 8.85 5.96 7.92
CA ASP A 42 9.28 4.56 7.95
C ASP A 42 9.02 3.82 6.64
N HIS A 43 9.76 2.75 6.37
CA HIS A 43 9.64 1.95 5.13
C HIS A 43 8.24 1.34 4.98
N PRO A 44 7.67 1.29 3.77
CA PRO A 44 6.31 0.80 3.58
C PRO A 44 6.28 -0.73 3.44
N PHE A 45 6.70 -1.45 4.47
CA PHE A 45 6.81 -2.92 4.45
C PHE A 45 5.54 -3.66 4.86
N THR A 46 4.44 -2.93 5.06
CA THR A 46 3.15 -3.51 5.43
C THR A 46 2.17 -3.45 4.25
N VAL A 47 1.52 -4.55 3.92
CA VAL A 47 0.43 -4.60 2.94
C VAL A 47 -0.90 -4.34 3.65
N ASP A 48 -1.61 -3.35 3.14
CA ASP A 48 -2.96 -2.96 3.55
C ASP A 48 -3.95 -3.14 2.39
N PHE A 49 -5.20 -3.45 2.74
CA PHE A 49 -6.27 -3.65 1.78
C PHE A 49 -7.19 -2.43 1.75
N VAL A 50 -7.40 -1.90 0.55
CA VAL A 50 -8.19 -0.70 0.34
C VAL A 50 -9.47 -1.05 -0.40
N ARG A 51 -10.59 -0.73 0.24
CA ARG A 51 -11.91 -0.75 -0.41
C ARG A 51 -12.39 0.67 -0.62
N ALA A 52 -12.44 1.09 -1.88
CA ALA A 52 -13.00 2.37 -2.28
C ALA A 52 -14.24 2.13 -3.14
N ARG A 53 -15.42 2.38 -2.56
CA ARG A 53 -16.72 2.09 -3.20
C ARG A 53 -16.82 0.60 -3.59
N SER A 54 -16.96 0.31 -4.88
CA SER A 54 -17.03 -1.05 -5.45
C SER A 54 -15.67 -1.65 -5.78
N ARG A 55 -14.58 -0.86 -5.71
CA ARG A 55 -13.24 -1.30 -6.10
C ARG A 55 -12.49 -1.88 -4.90
N LEU A 56 -11.83 -3.01 -5.13
CA LEU A 56 -10.88 -3.57 -4.19
C LEU A 56 -9.46 -3.38 -4.72
N GLY A 57 -8.57 -2.95 -3.84
CA GLY A 57 -7.15 -2.81 -4.11
C GLY A 57 -6.33 -3.16 -2.89
N TRP A 58 -5.02 -3.13 -3.08
CA TRP A 58 -4.05 -3.31 -2.01
C TRP A 58 -2.90 -2.33 -2.23
N ARG A 59 -2.22 -1.97 -1.15
CA ARG A 59 -1.08 -1.05 -1.19
C ARG A 59 -0.08 -1.44 -0.14
N TRP A 60 1.13 -0.93 -0.32
CA TRP A 60 2.16 -0.94 0.70
C TRP A 60 2.04 0.31 1.56
N ARG A 61 2.27 0.19 2.86
CA ARG A 61 2.23 1.30 3.81
C ARG A 61 3.20 1.10 4.95
N ASN A 62 3.55 2.18 5.61
CA ASN A 62 4.31 2.17 6.84
C ASN A 62 3.40 2.26 8.07
N GLU A 63 4.01 2.22 9.25
CA GLU A 63 3.30 2.35 10.53
C GLU A 63 2.73 3.76 10.74
N ASP A 64 3.41 4.79 10.22
CA ASP A 64 3.04 6.20 10.35
C ASP A 64 1.77 6.59 9.58
N GLY A 65 1.42 5.84 8.54
CA GLY A 65 0.23 6.10 7.71
C GLY A 65 0.52 6.42 6.25
N ASP A 66 1.77 6.73 5.91
CA ASP A 66 2.21 6.89 4.53
C ASP A 66 2.16 5.57 3.78
N SER A 67 1.80 5.66 2.51
CA SER A 67 1.54 4.51 1.67
C SER A 67 1.94 4.73 0.23
N CYS A 68 2.28 3.64 -0.42
CA CYS A 68 2.45 3.56 -1.86
C CYS A 68 1.09 3.68 -2.57
N GLU A 69 1.15 3.90 -3.88
CA GLU A 69 0.02 3.85 -4.79
C GLU A 69 -0.73 2.52 -4.71
N ILE A 70 -2.04 2.60 -4.96
CA ILE A 70 -2.92 1.44 -4.84
C ILE A 70 -2.85 0.58 -6.10
N ASN A 71 -2.57 -0.70 -5.89
CA ASN A 71 -2.73 -1.74 -6.87
C ASN A 71 -4.19 -2.22 -6.87
N TRP A 72 -4.98 -1.76 -7.83
CA TRP A 72 -6.38 -2.16 -7.99
C TRP A 72 -6.49 -3.59 -8.57
N LEU A 73 -7.33 -4.42 -7.95
CA LEU A 73 -7.54 -5.82 -8.35
C LEU A 73 -8.62 -5.99 -9.44
N ASP A 74 -9.47 -4.98 -9.60
CA ASP A 74 -10.54 -4.98 -10.61
C ASP A 74 -10.10 -4.20 -11.86
N PRO A 75 -10.37 -4.71 -13.09
CA PRO A 75 -10.49 -3.81 -14.22
C PRO A 75 -11.60 -2.80 -13.91
N GLU A 76 -11.42 -1.56 -14.33
CA GLU A 76 -12.33 -0.44 -14.03
C GLU A 76 -13.80 -0.88 -14.09
N PRO A 77 -14.58 -0.75 -13.01
CA PRO A 77 -15.90 -1.36 -12.96
C PRO A 77 -16.85 -0.67 -13.92
N ASP A 78 -17.32 -1.40 -14.91
CA ASP A 78 -18.54 -1.06 -15.64
C ASP A 78 -19.71 -1.27 -14.67
N ARG A 79 -20.21 -0.15 -14.13
CA ARG A 79 -21.52 0.05 -13.50
C ARG A 79 -21.85 -0.82 -12.27
N ILE A 80 -21.85 -0.14 -11.12
CA ILE A 80 -22.77 -0.25 -9.97
C ILE A 80 -23.20 -1.68 -9.63
N CYS A 81 -22.57 -2.26 -8.60
CA CYS A 81 -23.15 -3.34 -7.81
C CYS A 81 -23.03 -2.98 -6.33
N ASP A 82 -24.10 -3.25 -5.61
CA ASP A 82 -24.52 -2.55 -4.39
C ASP A 82 -23.53 -2.58 -3.21
N ALA A 83 -23.49 -1.44 -2.53
CA ALA A 83 -22.61 -1.13 -1.42
C ALA A 83 -23.00 -1.93 -0.17
N ASP A 84 -22.27 -3.01 0.08
CA ASP A 84 -22.23 -3.62 1.41
C ASP A 84 -21.33 -2.79 2.35
N THR A 85 -21.93 -2.32 3.44
CA THR A 85 -21.56 -1.25 4.38
C THR A 85 -20.39 -1.58 5.31
N SER A 86 -19.36 -2.27 4.82
CA SER A 86 -18.08 -2.37 5.55
C SER A 86 -17.19 -1.19 5.15
N SER A 87 -17.12 -0.16 6.00
CA SER A 87 -16.17 0.96 6.00
C SER A 87 -15.52 1.29 4.66
N THR A 88 -16.30 1.80 3.70
CA THR A 88 -15.74 2.37 2.47
C THR A 88 -14.98 3.63 2.84
N ARG A 89 -13.65 3.61 2.76
CA ARG A 89 -12.83 4.82 2.94
C ARG A 89 -13.07 5.75 1.74
N SER A 90 -13.13 7.05 2.03
CA SER A 90 -13.22 8.08 0.99
C SER A 90 -11.94 8.07 0.15
N LEU A 91 -12.08 8.21 -1.17
CA LEU A 91 -10.94 8.28 -2.09
C LEU A 91 -9.99 9.43 -1.74
N GLN A 92 -10.51 10.55 -1.21
CA GLN A 92 -9.71 11.67 -0.73
C GLN A 92 -8.79 11.28 0.44
N SER A 93 -9.35 10.66 1.49
CA SER A 93 -8.56 10.19 2.63
C SER A 93 -7.50 9.16 2.23
N ILE A 94 -7.83 8.32 1.25
CA ILE A 94 -6.87 7.36 0.69
C ILE A 94 -5.72 8.08 -0.05
N GLN A 95 -6.02 9.14 -0.80
CA GLN A 95 -5.01 9.91 -1.55
C GLN A 95 -4.09 10.72 -0.64
N GLU A 96 -4.60 11.25 0.46
CA GLU A 96 -3.80 11.94 1.47
C GLU A 96 -2.73 11.01 2.08
N GLU A 97 -3.05 9.73 2.23
CA GLU A 97 -2.12 8.72 2.73
C GLU A 97 -1.04 8.29 1.71
N ILE A 98 -1.10 8.73 0.45
CA ILE A 98 -0.07 8.37 -0.56
C ILE A 98 1.17 9.30 -0.50
N GLY A 99 1.05 10.43 0.23
CA GLY A 99 2.03 11.50 0.43
C GLY A 99 3.47 11.22 0.00
N PHE A 100 4.27 10.66 0.91
CA PHE A 100 5.72 10.50 0.73
C PHE A 100 6.11 9.51 -0.37
N TYR A 101 5.37 8.41 -0.54
CA TYR A 101 5.68 7.34 -1.49
C TYR A 101 4.94 7.49 -2.82
N LYS A 102 4.50 8.70 -3.16
CA LYS A 102 3.73 8.97 -4.37
C LYS A 102 4.49 8.54 -5.63
N GLY A 103 3.79 7.86 -6.54
CA GLY A 103 4.38 7.30 -7.76
C GLY A 103 5.00 5.91 -7.61
N HIS A 104 5.16 5.39 -6.38
CA HIS A 104 5.61 4.03 -6.13
C HIS A 104 4.41 3.10 -5.91
N TYR A 105 4.36 1.96 -6.63
CA TYR A 105 3.33 0.91 -6.44
C TYR A 105 3.85 -0.28 -5.62
N HIS A 106 5.14 -0.31 -5.35
CA HIS A 106 5.84 -1.28 -4.51
C HIS A 106 6.76 -0.50 -3.56
N PRO A 107 7.25 -1.12 -2.47
CA PRO A 107 8.21 -0.46 -1.61
C PRO A 107 9.42 -0.03 -2.45
N PRO A 108 9.92 1.20 -2.27
CA PRO A 108 11.14 1.62 -2.93
C PRO A 108 12.29 0.69 -2.54
N THR A 109 13.28 0.57 -3.42
CA THR A 109 14.55 -0.07 -3.03
C THR A 109 15.29 0.80 -2.00
N ALA A 110 16.27 0.23 -1.30
CA ALA A 110 17.07 0.98 -0.32
C ALA A 110 17.68 2.27 -0.92
N GLU A 111 18.20 2.19 -2.15
CA GLU A 111 18.78 3.35 -2.84
C GLU A 111 17.74 4.41 -3.20
N GLU A 112 16.56 4.00 -3.66
CA GLU A 112 15.46 4.92 -3.98
C GLU A 112 14.92 5.59 -2.71
N TYR A 113 14.77 4.82 -1.62
CA TYR A 113 14.33 5.33 -0.33
C TYR A 113 15.29 6.39 0.20
N ASN A 114 16.61 6.13 0.17
CA ASN A 114 17.60 7.11 0.61
C ASN A 114 17.51 8.42 -0.19
N ARG A 115 17.30 8.34 -1.52
CA ARG A 115 17.10 9.53 -2.36
C ARG A 115 15.83 10.29 -2.01
N LEU A 116 14.73 9.59 -1.72
CA LEU A 116 13.49 10.21 -1.28
C LEU A 116 13.67 10.94 0.06
N CYS A 117 14.40 10.34 1.01
CA CYS A 117 14.72 11.00 2.28
C CYS A 117 15.60 12.24 2.09
N ASP A 118 16.62 12.16 1.22
CA ASP A 118 17.49 13.30 0.91
C ASP A 118 16.65 14.46 0.34
N GLU A 119 15.79 14.21 -0.66
CA GLU A 119 14.92 15.22 -1.27
C GLU A 119 13.93 15.80 -0.25
N TYR A 120 13.35 14.98 0.62
CA TYR A 120 12.40 15.43 1.64
C TYR A 120 13.04 16.29 2.74
N SER A 121 14.34 16.11 3.00
CA SER A 121 15.07 16.90 4.00
C SER A 121 15.44 18.32 3.52
N GLU A 122 15.32 18.60 2.22
CA GLU A 122 15.65 19.88 1.61
C GLU A 122 14.45 20.86 1.51
N ASP A 123 13.23 20.42 1.82
CA ASP A 123 11.97 21.21 1.88
C ASP A 123 11.61 21.67 3.31
#